data_AF-A0A7W7QWV7-F1
#
_entry.id   AF-A0A7W7QWV7-F1
#
_cell.length_a   1.000
_cell.length_b   1.000
_cell.length_c   1.000
_cell.angle_alpha   90.00
_cell.angle_beta   90.00
_cell.angle_gamma   90.00
#
_symmetry.space_group_name_H-M   'P 1'
#
loop_
_entity.id
_entity.type
_entity.pdbx_description
1 polymer ?
#
loop_
_entity_poly.entity_id
_entity_poly.type
_entity_poly.pdbx_seq_one_letter_code
_entity_poly.pdbx_strand_id
1 'polypeptide(L)'
;MDRRHGESERSPEPARTTPLRRPASPVPRPARSTPNAPPRTSAQLGAIQIRAIQRTAGNRAASLAIQRARDASTSTPAAEQADRSEQQGQGDRGAALIDRLSRSIEGQVVMAKMKANVWAPGTWLPEQWMPEGTARLKRTLARRVVRGEVFGEQDLADIRALSELNPRWLSEVGIGPLREAEQYAAGGDYKDWLRLAPGKRLLVSTLSFRAHGPGQRGPDEPPPIGPDYTLGRFMTTQGISASPQEKQTLRGERDAQIRQTALDTLDPDGLAPERRHASADQPEVTRHAAKDQNAREVLTAVLLVLQHGLKTYDPQQRAHVDYREGDVIRALAHGGRVNIRIPALRQGESRTALTDFLGVTDQGKREDFVDKRGFATHRTAIGKNKGDQRGTFKEEGGALASLTNVLTPSASAIGPERPQLMGVDISGGGFGSKDWNGDVVLPNGSYGHMLLVFTAPTADKDGSLLVGIETIKPHAASPVGYQHDFRSTEATANPESVLHGHKGDKIGTGGLKRNERLVDLSELGAAQGSGDWRAFLDQIKRGWLTELEGAQQDPDRRRALYGQLVGPRQQFHGQTE
;
A
#
# COMPACT_ATOMS: atom_id res chain seq x y z
N MET A 1 -53.47 52.21 -34.65
CA MET A 1 -52.54 52.84 -35.61
C MET A 1 -51.20 52.14 -35.45
N ASP A 2 -50.54 51.54 -36.43
CA ASP A 2 -50.88 51.14 -37.78
C ASP A 2 -49.72 50.21 -38.22
N ARG A 3 -50.04 49.12 -38.95
CA ARG A 3 -49.28 48.36 -39.99
C ARG A 3 -47.81 47.93 -39.74
N ARG A 4 -47.40 46.66 -39.88
CA ARG A 4 -47.43 45.65 -40.99
C ARG A 4 -46.31 45.79 -42.06
N HIS A 5 -45.85 44.59 -42.49
CA HIS A 5 -45.06 44.17 -43.68
C HIS A 5 -43.53 44.08 -43.46
N GLY A 6 -42.84 42.96 -43.73
CA GLY A 6 -42.88 42.02 -44.88
C GLY A 6 -41.68 42.40 -45.79
N GLU A 7 -40.72 41.58 -46.21
CA GLU A 7 -40.70 40.33 -47.00
C GLU A 7 -39.20 39.92 -47.16
N SER A 8 -38.84 38.62 -47.23
CA SER A 8 -38.33 37.88 -48.42
C SER A 8 -37.02 38.44 -49.04
N GLU A 9 -35.97 37.70 -49.40
CA GLU A 9 -35.90 36.49 -50.24
C GLU A 9 -34.41 36.04 -50.41
N ARG A 10 -34.22 34.76 -50.74
CA ARG A 10 -33.21 34.14 -51.65
C ARG A 10 -31.74 33.92 -51.22
N SER A 11 -31.45 32.62 -51.07
CA SER A 11 -30.18 31.94 -51.41
C SER A 11 -29.81 32.08 -52.91
N PRO A 12 -28.52 31.85 -53.24
CA PRO A 12 -28.21 30.72 -54.12
C PRO A 12 -27.02 29.85 -53.65
N GLU A 13 -27.19 28.54 -53.78
CA GLU A 13 -26.19 27.45 -53.93
C GLU A 13 -25.35 27.60 -55.23
N PRO A 14 -24.44 26.68 -55.61
CA PRO A 14 -23.51 25.82 -54.86
C PRO A 14 -22.07 25.82 -55.48
N ALA A 15 -21.09 25.18 -54.82
CA ALA A 15 -19.90 24.67 -55.50
C ALA A 15 -19.62 23.21 -55.10
N ARG A 16 -19.61 22.34 -56.11
CA ARG A 16 -19.35 20.89 -56.05
C ARG A 16 -17.92 20.58 -56.50
N THR A 17 -17.48 19.36 -56.15
CA THR A 17 -16.33 18.55 -56.63
C THR A 17 -15.00 18.80 -55.91
N THR A 18 -14.26 17.82 -55.39
CA THR A 18 -13.99 16.44 -55.87
C THR A 18 -13.48 15.53 -54.72
N PRO A 19 -13.72 14.20 -54.73
CA PRO A 19 -13.31 13.28 -53.65
C PRO A 19 -11.93 12.64 -53.89
N LEU A 20 -11.18 12.38 -52.82
CA LEU A 20 -9.93 11.61 -52.88
C LEU A 20 -10.01 10.30 -52.06
N ARG A 21 -9.98 9.20 -52.85
CA ARG A 21 -9.36 7.87 -52.65
C ARG A 21 -9.33 7.21 -51.26
N ARG A 22 -10.10 6.12 -51.16
CA ARG A 22 -9.84 4.92 -50.35
C ARG A 22 -8.57 4.18 -50.80
N PRO A 23 -7.78 3.59 -49.89
CA PRO A 23 -6.98 2.41 -50.16
C PRO A 23 -7.74 1.11 -49.85
N ALA A 24 -7.43 0.08 -50.63
CA ALA A 24 -8.13 -1.18 -50.75
C ALA A 24 -7.80 -2.20 -49.65
N SER A 25 -8.80 -3.00 -49.29
CA SER A 25 -8.64 -4.30 -48.62
C SER A 25 -8.15 -5.37 -49.61
N PRO A 26 -7.32 -6.33 -49.20
CA PRO A 26 -7.16 -7.59 -49.92
C PRO A 26 -8.12 -8.67 -49.40
N VAL A 27 -8.72 -9.38 -50.35
CA VAL A 27 -9.64 -10.55 -50.22
C VAL A 27 -8.83 -11.85 -50.46
N PRO A 28 -9.28 -13.02 -49.98
CA PRO A 28 -8.45 -14.18 -49.61
C PRO A 28 -8.46 -15.31 -50.66
N ARG A 29 -7.62 -16.36 -50.45
CA ARG A 29 -7.78 -17.79 -50.86
C ARG A 29 -6.46 -18.58 -50.64
N PRO A 30 -6.44 -19.94 -50.71
CA PRO A 30 -7.27 -20.95 -50.05
C PRO A 30 -6.42 -22.09 -49.39
N ALA A 31 -7.12 -23.09 -48.83
CA ALA A 31 -6.65 -24.21 -48.02
C ALA A 31 -6.03 -25.42 -48.76
N ARG A 32 -5.17 -26.18 -48.05
CA ARG A 32 -4.97 -27.66 -47.97
C ARG A 32 -3.60 -27.90 -47.30
N SER A 33 -3.31 -28.90 -46.48
CA SER A 33 -3.94 -30.18 -46.12
C SER A 33 -3.21 -30.75 -44.89
N THR A 34 -3.94 -31.37 -43.96
CA THR A 34 -3.42 -32.39 -43.02
C THR A 34 -3.06 -33.67 -43.78
N PRO A 35 -2.10 -34.51 -43.33
CA PRO A 35 -2.48 -35.60 -42.41
C PRO A 35 -1.41 -36.09 -41.40
N ASN A 36 -1.93 -36.69 -40.33
CA ASN A 36 -1.43 -37.82 -39.53
C ASN A 36 -0.18 -37.72 -38.61
N ALA A 37 -0.42 -38.16 -37.37
CA ALA A 37 0.50 -38.41 -36.26
C ALA A 37 1.22 -39.79 -36.38
N PRO A 38 1.91 -40.29 -35.32
CA PRO A 38 3.15 -39.84 -34.65
C PRO A 38 4.29 -40.89 -34.81
N PRO A 39 5.50 -40.67 -34.23
CA PRO A 39 5.89 -41.60 -33.16
C PRO A 39 6.69 -40.98 -31.98
N ARG A 40 6.91 -41.87 -31.02
CA ARG A 40 7.37 -41.76 -29.63
C ARG A 40 8.85 -41.40 -29.43
N THR A 41 9.10 -40.84 -28.23
CA THR A 41 10.24 -41.03 -27.30
C THR A 41 11.66 -40.59 -27.66
N SER A 42 12.19 -39.62 -26.90
CA SER A 42 13.60 -39.56 -26.44
C SER A 42 13.78 -38.51 -25.34
N ALA A 43 13.31 -38.80 -24.13
CA ALA A 43 13.61 -38.01 -22.93
C ALA A 43 13.90 -38.94 -21.74
N GLN A 44 14.91 -39.81 -21.89
CA GLN A 44 15.38 -40.64 -20.78
C GLN A 44 16.86 -41.09 -20.87
N LEU A 45 17.72 -40.38 -21.61
CA LEU A 45 19.15 -40.71 -21.69
C LEU A 45 20.12 -39.60 -21.23
N GLY A 46 19.62 -38.49 -20.66
CA GLY A 46 20.47 -37.41 -20.13
C GLY A 46 20.83 -37.49 -18.64
N ALA A 47 20.13 -38.31 -17.84
CA ALA A 47 20.22 -38.25 -16.38
C ALA A 47 21.13 -39.33 -15.73
N ILE A 48 21.57 -40.33 -16.49
CA ILE A 48 22.36 -41.45 -15.94
C ILE A 48 23.87 -41.27 -16.16
N GLN A 49 24.32 -40.57 -17.20
CA GLN A 49 25.76 -40.34 -17.42
C GLN A 49 26.37 -39.22 -16.55
N ILE A 50 25.59 -38.25 -16.08
CA ILE A 50 26.11 -37.16 -15.23
C ILE A 50 26.33 -37.62 -13.77
N ARG A 51 25.59 -38.63 -13.29
CA ARG A 51 25.76 -39.17 -11.92
C ARG A 51 26.96 -40.12 -11.76
N ALA A 52 27.48 -40.70 -12.84
CA ALA A 52 28.64 -41.59 -12.79
C ALA A 52 29.97 -40.83 -12.74
N ILE A 53 30.06 -39.65 -13.37
CA ILE A 53 31.29 -38.84 -13.40
C ILE A 53 31.51 -38.07 -12.08
N GLN A 54 30.44 -37.71 -11.36
CA GLN A 54 30.55 -37.01 -10.06
C GLN A 54 31.00 -37.91 -8.89
N ARG A 55 30.83 -39.24 -8.96
CA ARG A 55 31.29 -40.15 -7.88
C ARG A 55 32.77 -40.50 -7.95
N THR A 56 33.38 -40.48 -9.14
CA THR A 56 34.79 -40.84 -9.31
C THR A 56 35.75 -39.69 -8.99
N ALA A 57 35.29 -38.43 -9.10
CA ALA A 57 36.09 -37.25 -8.74
C ALA A 57 36.11 -36.95 -7.23
N GLY A 58 35.02 -37.25 -6.50
CA GLY A 58 34.93 -37.01 -5.05
C GLY A 58 35.83 -37.92 -4.20
N ASN A 59 36.06 -39.17 -4.62
CA ASN A 59 36.81 -40.14 -3.82
C ASN A 59 38.34 -40.02 -3.96
N ARG A 60 38.87 -39.39 -5.02
CA ARG A 60 40.33 -39.14 -5.14
C ARG A 60 40.80 -37.92 -4.34
N ALA A 61 39.96 -36.90 -4.19
CA ALA A 61 40.29 -35.71 -3.40
C ALA A 61 40.29 -35.99 -1.88
N ALA A 62 39.39 -36.86 -1.41
CA ALA A 62 39.34 -37.26 0.00
C ALA A 62 40.54 -38.12 0.43
N SER A 63 41.03 -39.02 -0.43
CA SER A 63 42.18 -39.88 -0.10
C SER A 63 43.52 -39.14 -0.10
N LEU A 64 43.68 -38.09 -0.92
CA LEU A 64 44.89 -37.25 -0.93
C LEU A 64 44.97 -36.28 0.25
N ALA A 65 43.82 -35.89 0.83
CA ALA A 65 43.78 -35.06 2.04
C ALA A 65 44.13 -35.87 3.31
N ILE A 66 43.74 -37.15 3.37
CA ILE A 66 44.01 -38.02 4.53
C ILE A 66 45.47 -38.50 4.56
N GLN A 67 46.16 -38.56 3.42
CA GLN A 67 47.60 -38.91 3.39
C GLN A 67 48.54 -37.75 3.75
N ARG A 68 48.13 -36.48 3.59
CA ARG A 68 48.96 -35.32 4.00
C ARG A 68 48.86 -34.95 5.49
N ALA A 69 47.85 -35.47 6.20
CA ALA A 69 47.68 -35.20 7.62
C ALA A 69 48.50 -36.15 8.53
N ARG A 70 49.18 -37.17 7.97
CA ARG A 70 49.89 -38.19 8.76
C ARG A 70 51.40 -38.00 8.89
N ASP A 71 52.00 -37.07 8.13
CA ASP A 71 53.46 -36.88 8.09
C ASP A 71 53.96 -35.54 8.65
N ALA A 72 53.12 -34.76 9.34
CA ALA A 72 53.52 -33.52 10.01
C ALA A 72 53.50 -33.70 11.54
N SER A 73 54.34 -34.60 12.04
CA SER A 73 54.66 -34.70 13.48
C SER A 73 56.12 -34.31 13.70
N THR A 74 56.36 -33.04 14.00
CA THR A 74 57.55 -32.59 14.74
C THR A 74 57.33 -31.17 15.27
N SER A 75 57.22 -31.10 16.61
CA SER A 75 57.46 -29.94 17.48
C SER A 75 57.05 -28.55 16.98
N THR A 76 55.85 -28.11 17.37
CA THR A 76 55.42 -26.71 17.29
C THR A 76 55.54 -26.05 18.67
N PRO A 77 56.05 -24.80 18.79
CA PRO A 77 56.22 -24.14 20.09
C PRO A 77 54.87 -23.80 20.75
N ALA A 78 54.84 -23.78 22.08
CA ALA A 78 53.65 -23.56 22.92
C ALA A 78 52.83 -22.28 22.62
N ALA A 79 53.39 -21.31 21.88
CA ALA A 79 52.67 -20.12 21.45
C ALA A 79 51.60 -20.38 20.37
N GLU A 80 51.82 -21.33 19.44
CA GLU A 80 50.83 -21.65 18.41
C GLU A 80 49.69 -22.56 18.93
N GLN A 81 49.91 -23.27 20.04
CA GLN A 81 48.84 -24.05 20.69
C GLN A 81 47.88 -23.17 21.48
N ALA A 82 48.36 -22.08 22.11
CA ALA A 82 47.50 -21.09 22.75
C ALA A 82 46.63 -20.36 21.72
N ASP A 83 47.24 -19.92 20.61
CA ASP A 83 46.53 -19.21 19.53
C ASP A 83 45.50 -20.10 18.80
N ARG A 84 45.81 -21.39 18.58
CA ARG A 84 44.83 -22.36 18.05
C ARG A 84 43.71 -22.70 19.03
N SER A 85 43.99 -22.75 20.33
CA SER A 85 42.97 -23.02 21.36
C SER A 85 42.05 -21.83 21.54
N GLU A 86 42.57 -20.60 21.45
CA GLU A 86 41.78 -19.36 21.46
C GLU A 86 40.95 -19.21 20.18
N GLN A 87 41.51 -19.49 19.00
CA GLN A 87 40.76 -19.47 17.73
C GLN A 87 39.68 -20.56 17.67
N GLN A 88 39.94 -21.76 18.20
CA GLN A 88 38.95 -22.83 18.28
C GLN A 88 37.86 -22.50 19.31
N GLY A 89 38.22 -21.94 20.47
CA GLY A 89 37.26 -21.45 21.47
C GLY A 89 36.39 -20.28 20.98
N GLN A 90 36.94 -19.38 20.18
CA GLN A 90 36.18 -18.31 19.50
C GLN A 90 35.24 -18.89 18.43
N GLY A 91 35.68 -19.90 17.68
CA GLY A 91 34.86 -20.62 16.70
C GLY A 91 33.65 -21.32 17.35
N ASP A 92 33.88 -22.03 18.46
CA ASP A 92 32.84 -22.73 19.20
C ASP A 92 31.86 -21.76 19.85
N ARG A 93 32.35 -20.64 20.40
CA ARG A 93 31.50 -19.56 20.93
C ARG A 93 30.65 -18.92 19.83
N GLY A 94 31.24 -18.64 18.67
CA GLY A 94 30.52 -18.11 17.51
C GLY A 94 29.42 -19.04 17.02
N ALA A 95 29.69 -20.35 16.96
CA ALA A 95 28.71 -21.36 16.57
C ALA A 95 27.52 -21.42 17.54
N ALA A 96 27.78 -21.38 18.85
CA ALA A 96 26.72 -21.38 19.87
C ALA A 96 25.83 -20.11 19.80
N LEU A 97 26.43 -18.95 19.54
CA LEU A 97 25.70 -17.69 19.32
C LEU A 97 24.83 -17.76 18.06
N ILE A 98 25.39 -18.27 16.95
CA ILE A 98 24.67 -18.47 15.69
C ILE A 98 23.47 -19.38 15.89
N ASP A 99 23.65 -20.52 16.57
CA ASP A 99 22.57 -21.47 16.82
C ASP A 99 21.46 -20.86 17.67
N ARG A 100 21.80 -20.16 18.76
CA ARG A 100 20.82 -19.49 19.63
C ARG A 100 20.04 -18.41 18.89
N LEU A 101 20.74 -17.52 18.18
CA LEU A 101 20.09 -16.44 17.41
C LEU A 101 19.22 -17.00 16.27
N SER A 102 19.68 -18.06 15.59
CA SER A 102 18.90 -18.74 14.55
C SER A 102 17.60 -19.31 15.09
N ARG A 103 17.64 -19.99 16.25
CA ARG A 103 16.44 -20.52 16.91
C ARG A 103 15.47 -19.42 17.32
N SER A 104 15.98 -18.28 17.83
CA SER A 104 15.15 -17.12 18.17
C SER A 104 14.46 -16.52 16.94
N ILE A 105 15.20 -16.35 15.83
CA ILE A 105 14.66 -15.86 14.56
C ILE A 105 13.48 -16.71 14.08
N GLU A 106 13.61 -18.03 14.17
CA GLU A 106 12.55 -18.97 13.77
C GLU A 106 11.37 -19.01 14.74
N GLY A 107 11.63 -18.90 16.06
CA GLY A 107 10.60 -18.94 17.09
C GLY A 107 9.72 -17.69 17.19
N GLN A 108 10.21 -16.54 16.74
CA GLN A 108 9.56 -15.23 16.93
C GLN A 108 8.75 -14.73 15.70
N VAL A 109 8.32 -15.65 14.84
CA VAL A 109 7.42 -15.33 13.71
C VAL A 109 5.97 -15.58 14.13
N VAL A 110 5.14 -14.53 14.16
CA VAL A 110 3.71 -14.64 14.56
C VAL A 110 2.87 -15.35 13.48
N MET A 111 3.32 -15.38 12.22
CA MET A 111 2.66 -16.11 11.13
C MET A 111 3.25 -17.49 10.84
N ALA A 112 2.42 -18.53 10.94
CA ALA A 112 2.79 -19.88 10.50
C ALA A 112 2.89 -20.02 8.95
N LYS A 113 2.26 -19.14 8.15
CA LYS A 113 2.23 -19.25 6.66
C LYS A 113 2.20 -17.89 5.96
N MET A 114 3.15 -17.61 5.05
CA MET A 114 2.97 -16.57 4.01
C MET A 114 2.11 -17.12 2.87
N LYS A 115 1.22 -16.29 2.29
CA LYS A 115 0.60 -16.62 1.00
C LYS A 115 1.70 -16.66 -0.07
N ALA A 116 1.84 -17.79 -0.77
CA ALA A 116 2.80 -17.92 -1.86
C ALA A 116 2.46 -16.92 -2.98
N ASN A 117 3.46 -16.15 -3.43
CA ASN A 117 3.30 -15.29 -4.59
C ASN A 117 3.81 -16.03 -5.83
N VAL A 118 2.89 -16.52 -6.66
CA VAL A 118 3.22 -17.27 -7.89
C VAL A 118 4.10 -16.45 -8.85
N TRP A 119 4.14 -15.13 -8.72
CA TRP A 119 4.91 -14.22 -9.58
C TRP A 119 6.23 -13.72 -8.99
N ALA A 120 6.58 -14.10 -7.76
CA ALA A 120 7.88 -13.78 -7.14
C ALA A 120 8.73 -15.06 -7.01
N PRO A 121 9.71 -15.28 -7.92
CA PRO A 121 10.63 -16.41 -7.85
C PRO A 121 11.30 -16.47 -6.47
N GLY A 122 11.30 -17.66 -5.84
CA GLY A 122 11.87 -17.86 -4.50
C GLY A 122 10.85 -17.87 -3.34
N THR A 123 9.58 -17.52 -3.58
CA THR A 123 8.52 -17.63 -2.57
C THR A 123 7.73 -18.95 -2.61
N TRP A 124 8.02 -19.83 -3.58
CA TRP A 124 7.18 -21.00 -3.92
C TRP A 124 7.35 -22.21 -3.01
N LEU A 125 8.54 -22.41 -2.42
CA LEU A 125 8.77 -23.52 -1.49
C LEU A 125 8.37 -23.12 -0.07
N PRO A 126 7.53 -23.87 0.65
CA PRO A 126 7.37 -23.72 2.09
C PRO A 126 8.73 -23.74 2.82
N GLU A 127 8.92 -22.87 3.80
CA GLU A 127 10.19 -22.75 4.53
C GLU A 127 10.62 -24.04 5.24
N GLN A 128 9.63 -24.80 5.72
CA GLN A 128 9.81 -26.14 6.28
C GLN A 128 10.41 -27.16 5.29
N TRP A 129 10.48 -26.83 3.99
CA TRP A 129 11.11 -27.64 2.94
C TRP A 129 12.45 -27.07 2.50
N MET A 130 12.88 -25.94 3.07
CA MET A 130 14.22 -25.39 2.83
C MET A 130 15.22 -26.03 3.81
N PRO A 131 16.43 -26.39 3.34
CA PRO A 131 17.47 -26.85 4.24
C PRO A 131 17.81 -25.76 5.27
N GLU A 132 18.16 -26.19 6.49
CA GLU A 132 18.64 -25.28 7.53
C GLU A 132 19.88 -24.51 7.03
N GLY A 133 19.95 -23.23 7.36
CA GLY A 133 21.04 -22.35 6.95
C GLY A 133 20.58 -20.94 6.54
N THR A 134 21.52 -20.19 5.94
CA THR A 134 21.38 -18.75 5.69
C THR A 134 20.18 -18.37 4.82
N ALA A 135 19.86 -19.18 3.80
CA ALA A 135 18.72 -18.95 2.92
C ALA A 135 17.37 -19.08 3.64
N ARG A 136 17.25 -20.06 4.54
CA ARG A 136 16.05 -20.24 5.38
C ARG A 136 15.89 -19.07 6.33
N LEU A 137 16.96 -18.69 7.04
CA LEU A 137 16.96 -17.55 7.96
C LEU A 137 16.59 -16.22 7.28
N LYS A 138 17.14 -15.93 6.10
CA LYS A 138 16.75 -14.75 5.30
C LYS A 138 15.26 -14.69 5.05
N ARG A 139 14.67 -15.83 4.69
CA ARG A 139 13.24 -15.94 4.44
C ARG A 139 12.44 -15.77 5.73
N THR A 140 12.87 -16.37 6.83
CA THR A 140 12.26 -16.22 8.15
C THR A 140 12.26 -14.75 8.59
N LEU A 141 13.38 -14.04 8.43
CA LEU A 141 13.50 -12.61 8.69
C LEU A 141 12.56 -11.77 7.81
N ALA A 142 12.41 -12.14 6.52
CA ALA A 142 11.45 -11.50 5.63
C ALA A 142 9.99 -11.69 6.09
N ARG A 143 9.66 -12.78 6.78
CA ARG A 143 8.34 -12.93 7.44
C ARG A 143 8.25 -12.11 8.72
N ARG A 144 9.30 -12.19 9.55
CA ARG A 144 9.37 -11.51 10.85
C ARG A 144 9.18 -10.01 10.69
N VAL A 145 9.80 -9.39 9.68
CA VAL A 145 9.64 -7.94 9.43
C VAL A 145 8.20 -7.52 9.05
N VAL A 146 7.36 -8.46 8.59
CA VAL A 146 5.98 -8.16 8.16
C VAL A 146 4.98 -8.38 9.29
N ARG A 147 5.17 -9.40 10.13
CA ARG A 147 4.26 -9.81 11.23
C ARG A 147 5.01 -10.63 12.29
N GLY A 148 6.08 -10.09 12.85
CA GLY A 148 6.89 -10.75 13.87
C GLY A 148 7.30 -9.75 14.94
N GLU A 149 8.03 -10.23 15.96
CA GLU A 149 8.52 -9.36 17.02
C GLU A 149 9.83 -8.68 16.64
N VAL A 150 10.11 -7.52 17.24
CA VAL A 150 11.45 -6.91 17.24
C VAL A 150 12.48 -7.86 17.87
N PHE A 151 13.78 -7.61 17.70
CA PHE A 151 14.80 -8.40 18.39
C PHE A 151 14.72 -8.17 19.91
N GLY A 152 14.76 -9.25 20.68
CA GLY A 152 14.78 -9.18 22.15
C GLY A 152 16.17 -8.85 22.71
N GLU A 153 16.29 -8.70 24.03
CA GLU A 153 17.57 -8.42 24.69
C GLU A 153 18.66 -9.44 24.36
N GLN A 154 18.32 -10.73 24.41
CA GLN A 154 19.26 -11.80 24.10
C GLN A 154 19.68 -11.78 22.63
N ASP A 155 18.75 -11.49 21.72
CA ASP A 155 19.05 -11.35 20.29
C ASP A 155 20.06 -10.22 20.06
N LEU A 156 19.85 -9.06 20.70
CA LEU A 156 20.77 -7.92 20.59
C LEU A 156 22.14 -8.20 21.20
N ALA A 157 22.20 -8.90 22.34
CA ALA A 157 23.46 -9.34 22.93
C ALA A 157 24.23 -10.29 21.99
N ASP A 158 23.52 -11.23 21.36
CA ASP A 158 24.10 -12.18 20.40
C ASP A 158 24.58 -11.47 19.13
N ILE A 159 23.78 -10.54 18.60
CA ILE A 159 24.15 -9.71 17.44
C ILE A 159 25.37 -8.84 17.76
N ARG A 160 25.46 -8.26 18.96
CA ARG A 160 26.63 -7.48 19.40
C ARG A 160 27.88 -8.35 19.44
N ALA A 161 27.83 -9.51 20.09
CA ALA A 161 28.97 -10.43 20.15
C ALA A 161 29.36 -10.97 18.77
N LEU A 162 28.38 -11.30 17.91
CA LEU A 162 28.64 -11.76 16.54
C LEU A 162 29.16 -10.65 15.64
N SER A 163 28.92 -9.37 15.94
CA SER A 163 29.49 -8.26 15.18
C SER A 163 31.02 -8.22 15.29
N GLU A 164 31.58 -8.74 16.39
CA GLU A 164 33.02 -8.86 16.61
C GLU A 164 33.54 -10.23 16.15
N LEU A 165 32.85 -11.31 16.54
CA LEU A 165 33.31 -12.68 16.31
C LEU A 165 33.05 -13.21 14.90
N ASN A 166 31.92 -12.84 14.28
CA ASN A 166 31.53 -13.33 12.96
C ASN A 166 30.64 -12.34 12.18
N PRO A 167 31.14 -11.13 11.86
CA PRO A 167 30.38 -10.12 11.12
C PRO A 167 29.99 -10.57 9.71
N ARG A 168 30.76 -11.49 9.14
CA ARG A 168 30.49 -12.08 7.82
C ARG A 168 29.19 -12.87 7.85
N TRP A 169 28.97 -13.74 8.84
CA TRP A 169 27.73 -14.50 8.95
C TRP A 169 26.51 -13.58 9.11
N LEU A 170 26.60 -12.53 9.95
CA LEU A 170 25.52 -11.54 10.12
C LEU A 170 25.16 -10.87 8.80
N SER A 171 26.16 -10.51 8.00
CA SER A 171 25.99 -9.92 6.66
C SER A 171 25.38 -10.94 5.69
N GLU A 172 25.85 -12.19 5.73
CA GLU A 172 25.37 -13.28 4.90
C GLU A 172 23.92 -13.66 5.18
N VAL A 173 23.40 -13.52 6.41
CA VAL A 173 21.97 -13.69 6.73
C VAL A 173 21.15 -12.41 6.55
N GLY A 174 21.81 -11.28 6.28
CA GLY A 174 21.16 -10.00 5.99
C GLY A 174 20.73 -9.21 7.22
N ILE A 175 21.34 -9.45 8.39
CA ILE A 175 21.20 -8.60 9.60
C ILE A 175 22.28 -7.50 9.59
N GLY A 176 23.51 -7.87 9.23
CA GLY A 176 24.69 -7.00 9.26
C GLY A 176 25.21 -6.73 10.68
N PRO A 177 26.41 -6.13 10.81
CA PRO A 177 26.95 -5.69 12.10
C PRO A 177 26.08 -4.62 12.80
N LEU A 178 26.11 -4.62 14.13
CA LEU A 178 25.36 -3.70 14.98
C LEU A 178 25.69 -2.24 14.69
N ARG A 179 26.99 -1.90 14.64
CA ARG A 179 27.47 -0.52 14.42
C ARG A 179 26.92 0.11 13.15
N GLU A 180 26.84 -0.66 12.06
CA GLU A 180 26.26 -0.17 10.82
C GLU A 180 24.75 0.10 10.95
N ALA A 181 24.03 -0.64 11.80
CA ALA A 181 22.60 -0.41 12.02
C ALA A 181 22.38 0.84 12.88
N GLU A 182 23.23 1.05 13.89
CA GLU A 182 23.26 2.29 14.69
C GLU A 182 23.57 3.51 13.82
N GLN A 183 24.57 3.41 12.93
CA GLN A 183 24.91 4.48 11.99
C GLN A 183 23.76 4.81 11.04
N TYR A 184 23.09 3.78 10.51
CA TYR A 184 21.93 3.98 9.65
C TYR A 184 20.78 4.68 10.40
N ALA A 185 20.43 4.21 11.61
CA ALA A 185 19.39 4.80 12.44
C ALA A 185 19.69 6.26 12.81
N ALA A 186 20.95 6.57 13.13
CA ALA A 186 21.37 7.92 13.49
C ALA A 186 21.46 8.88 12.29
N GLY A 187 21.65 8.35 11.07
CA GLY A 187 21.80 9.15 9.87
C GLY A 187 20.50 9.80 9.38
N GLY A 188 19.34 9.20 9.67
CA GLY A 188 18.03 9.75 9.30
C GLY A 188 17.74 9.80 7.79
N ASP A 189 18.58 9.19 6.95
CA ASP A 189 18.34 9.05 5.51
C ASP A 189 17.77 7.67 5.19
N TYR A 190 16.49 7.63 4.88
CA TYR A 190 15.73 6.40 4.62
C TYR A 190 15.49 6.16 3.14
N LYS A 191 16.15 6.88 2.22
CA LYS A 191 15.95 6.78 0.76
C LYS A 191 16.14 5.38 0.18
N ASP A 192 16.87 4.51 0.87
CA ASP A 192 17.07 3.10 0.51
C ASP A 192 16.41 2.11 1.48
N TRP A 193 15.57 2.58 2.41
CA TRP A 193 14.97 1.77 3.48
C TRP A 193 14.41 0.44 3.01
N LEU A 194 13.59 0.44 1.96
CA LEU A 194 12.97 -0.79 1.44
C LEU A 194 13.90 -1.65 0.58
N ARG A 195 15.11 -1.15 0.26
CA ARG A 195 16.19 -1.91 -0.38
C ARG A 195 17.08 -2.62 0.65
N LEU A 196 17.05 -2.19 1.91
CA LEU A 196 17.74 -2.89 2.98
C LEU A 196 17.23 -4.33 3.14
N ALA A 197 18.16 -5.23 3.47
CA ALA A 197 17.83 -6.60 3.82
C ALA A 197 16.82 -6.63 4.99
N PRO A 198 15.84 -7.56 5.01
CA PRO A 198 14.83 -7.61 6.06
C PRO A 198 15.40 -7.70 7.48
N GLY A 199 16.49 -8.45 7.68
CA GLY A 199 17.17 -8.54 8.98
C GLY A 199 17.76 -7.21 9.43
N LYS A 200 18.34 -6.44 8.51
CA LYS A 200 18.86 -5.10 8.76
C LYS A 200 17.75 -4.14 9.15
N ARG A 201 16.64 -4.12 8.40
CA ARG A 201 15.45 -3.32 8.77
C ARG A 201 14.93 -3.67 10.15
N LEU A 202 14.85 -4.97 10.46
CA LEU A 202 14.42 -5.45 11.77
C LEU A 202 15.35 -4.94 12.89
N LEU A 203 16.67 -5.03 12.68
CA LEU A 203 17.65 -4.53 13.64
C LEU A 203 17.55 -3.02 13.84
N VAL A 204 17.55 -2.24 12.76
CA VAL A 204 17.39 -0.78 12.80
C VAL A 204 16.09 -0.38 13.51
N SER A 205 14.98 -1.04 13.19
CA SER A 205 13.68 -0.77 13.83
C SER A 205 13.67 -1.12 15.31
N THR A 206 14.37 -2.20 15.69
CA THR A 206 14.51 -2.58 17.09
C THR A 206 15.29 -1.52 17.87
N LEU A 207 16.41 -1.05 17.32
CA LEU A 207 17.22 -0.01 17.96
C LEU A 207 16.44 1.30 18.08
N SER A 208 15.78 1.73 17.01
CA SER A 208 15.00 2.97 16.97
C SER A 208 13.82 2.93 17.94
N PHE A 209 13.06 1.82 17.99
CA PHE A 209 11.96 1.67 18.94
C PHE A 209 12.42 1.60 20.40
N ARG A 210 13.58 0.98 20.69
CA ARG A 210 14.11 0.94 22.06
C ARG A 210 14.61 2.30 22.53
N ALA A 211 15.20 3.09 21.63
CA ALA A 211 15.66 4.44 21.95
C ALA A 211 14.50 5.41 22.16
N HIS A 212 13.41 5.24 21.41
CA HIS A 212 12.33 6.21 21.36
C HIS A 212 10.97 5.65 21.79
N GLY A 213 10.87 4.47 22.38
CA GLY A 213 9.59 3.88 22.77
C GLY A 213 8.88 4.69 23.87
N PRO A 214 7.58 4.46 24.12
CA PRO A 214 6.89 5.07 25.25
C PRO A 214 7.66 4.84 26.56
N GLY A 215 7.93 5.93 27.30
CA GLY A 215 8.72 5.91 28.54
C GLY A 215 10.23 6.07 28.37
N GLN A 216 10.75 6.09 27.13
CA GLN A 216 12.18 6.34 26.84
C GLN A 216 12.44 7.78 26.38
N ARG A 217 11.43 8.43 25.79
CA ARG A 217 11.47 9.82 25.32
C ARG A 217 11.17 10.80 26.45
N GLY A 218 11.60 12.05 26.29
CA GLY A 218 11.19 13.15 27.16
C GLY A 218 9.66 13.38 27.12
N PRO A 219 9.06 14.01 28.14
CA PRO A 219 7.61 14.21 28.22
C PRO A 219 7.05 15.04 27.06
N ASP A 220 7.85 15.95 26.49
CA ASP A 220 7.46 16.84 25.39
C ASP A 220 8.04 16.42 24.03
N GLU A 221 8.75 15.29 23.97
CA GLU A 221 9.38 14.82 22.74
C GLU A 221 8.37 14.03 21.89
N PRO A 222 8.05 14.48 20.67
CA PRO A 222 7.08 13.81 19.83
C PRO A 222 7.59 12.44 19.36
N PRO A 223 6.71 11.45 19.13
CA PRO A 223 7.11 10.19 18.54
C PRO A 223 7.76 10.39 17.17
N PRO A 224 8.89 9.72 16.88
CA PRO A 224 9.50 9.79 15.56
C PRO A 224 8.54 9.37 14.45
N ILE A 225 8.66 10.01 13.29
CA ILE A 225 7.88 9.71 12.07
C ILE A 225 8.64 8.84 11.07
N GLY A 226 9.91 8.53 11.37
CA GLY A 226 10.77 7.71 10.52
C GLY A 226 10.29 6.27 10.38
N PRO A 227 10.49 5.63 9.21
CA PRO A 227 9.97 4.31 8.92
C PRO A 227 10.63 3.19 9.75
N ASP A 228 11.78 3.45 10.36
CA ASP A 228 12.43 2.58 11.35
C ASP A 228 11.65 2.52 12.66
N TYR A 229 11.30 3.68 13.23
CA TYR A 229 10.54 3.75 14.47
C TYR A 229 9.11 3.23 14.26
N THR A 230 8.43 3.66 13.19
CA THR A 230 7.04 3.26 12.95
C THR A 230 6.93 1.76 12.68
N LEU A 231 7.91 1.15 11.99
CA LEU A 231 7.99 -0.30 11.84
C LEU A 231 8.22 -0.99 13.19
N GLY A 232 9.16 -0.50 14.00
CA GLY A 232 9.42 -1.06 15.33
C GLY A 232 8.19 -1.02 16.22
N ARG A 233 7.48 0.12 16.26
CA ARG A 233 6.20 0.27 16.97
C ARG A 233 5.15 -0.71 16.47
N PHE A 234 5.00 -0.83 15.15
CA PHE A 234 4.06 -1.79 14.54
C PHE A 234 4.38 -3.22 14.99
N MET A 235 5.64 -3.63 14.87
CA MET A 235 6.09 -4.98 15.25
C MET A 235 5.86 -5.27 16.73
N THR A 236 6.21 -4.35 17.63
CA THR A 236 5.92 -4.49 19.07
C THR A 236 4.43 -4.56 19.35
N THR A 237 3.61 -3.75 18.67
CA THR A 237 2.14 -3.79 18.82
C THR A 237 1.55 -5.15 18.43
N GLN A 238 2.12 -5.81 17.42
CA GLN A 238 1.70 -7.14 16.98
C GLN A 238 2.32 -8.28 17.80
N GLY A 239 3.35 -7.99 18.60
CA GLY A 239 4.07 -8.99 19.38
C GLY A 239 3.19 -9.70 20.39
N ILE A 240 3.45 -10.98 20.62
CA ILE A 240 2.80 -11.80 21.63
C ILE A 240 3.28 -11.38 23.02
N SER A 241 4.55 -10.98 23.13
CA SER A 241 5.18 -10.54 24.39
C SER A 241 4.61 -9.24 24.96
N ALA A 242 4.11 -8.33 24.11
CA ALA A 242 3.56 -7.05 24.56
C ALA A 242 2.21 -7.21 25.29
N SER A 243 2.10 -6.55 26.44
CA SER A 243 0.88 -6.57 27.26
C SER A 243 -0.30 -5.88 26.58
N PRO A 244 -1.57 -6.17 26.94
CA PRO A 244 -2.72 -5.46 26.38
C PRO A 244 -2.66 -3.93 26.58
N GLN A 245 -2.16 -3.47 27.73
CA GLN A 245 -2.03 -2.05 28.04
C GLN A 245 -0.96 -1.36 27.17
N GLU A 246 0.18 -2.03 26.98
CA GLU A 246 1.23 -1.57 26.09
C GLU A 246 0.74 -1.49 24.64
N LYS A 247 0.07 -2.54 24.15
CA LYS A 247 -0.56 -2.54 22.82
C LYS A 247 -1.55 -1.41 22.65
N GLN A 248 -2.36 -1.12 23.67
CA GLN A 248 -3.30 -0.01 23.63
C GLN A 248 -2.58 1.34 23.54
N THR A 249 -1.49 1.52 24.29
CA THR A 249 -0.65 2.73 24.25
C THR A 249 -0.04 2.93 22.85
N LEU A 250 0.55 1.87 22.28
CA LEU A 250 1.16 1.94 20.95
C LEU A 250 0.14 2.16 19.83
N ARG A 251 -1.06 1.58 19.95
CA ARG A 251 -2.20 1.87 19.04
C ARG A 251 -2.66 3.32 19.17
N GLY A 252 -2.74 3.85 20.38
CA GLY A 252 -3.07 5.25 20.63
C GLY A 252 -2.07 6.20 19.98
N GLU A 253 -0.77 5.95 20.14
CA GLU A 253 0.28 6.74 19.49
C GLU A 253 0.21 6.66 17.96
N ARG A 254 0.02 5.46 17.40
CA ARG A 254 -0.17 5.25 15.96
C ARG A 254 -1.37 6.04 15.44
N ASP A 255 -2.52 5.91 16.10
CA ASP A 255 -3.77 6.54 15.66
C ASP A 255 -3.67 8.08 15.75
N ALA A 256 -3.02 8.61 16.80
CA ALA A 256 -2.71 10.03 16.91
C ALA A 256 -1.79 10.52 15.77
N GLN A 257 -0.74 9.76 15.44
CA GLN A 257 0.17 10.11 14.33
C GLN A 257 -0.54 10.08 12.97
N ILE A 258 -1.38 9.07 12.71
CA ILE A 258 -2.22 9.00 11.50
C ILE A 258 -3.12 10.24 11.42
N ARG A 259 -3.83 10.57 12.51
CA ARG A 259 -4.73 11.72 12.58
C ARG A 259 -4.00 13.03 12.32
N GLN A 260 -2.89 13.25 13.01
CA GLN A 260 -2.08 14.47 12.88
C GLN A 260 -1.53 14.64 11.46
N THR A 261 -1.05 13.56 10.84
CA THR A 261 -0.54 13.59 9.46
C THR A 261 -1.64 13.95 8.46
N ALA A 262 -2.86 13.42 8.68
CA ALA A 262 -4.01 13.77 7.86
C ALA A 262 -4.50 15.19 8.07
N LEU A 263 -4.45 15.71 9.30
CA LEU A 263 -4.71 17.11 9.61
C LEU A 263 -3.76 18.02 8.88
N ASP A 264 -2.46 17.75 8.96
CA ASP A 264 -1.42 18.54 8.29
C ASP A 264 -1.55 18.47 6.77
N THR A 265 -2.04 17.34 6.24
CA THR A 265 -2.38 17.18 4.82
C THR A 265 -3.54 18.09 4.40
N LEU A 266 -4.56 18.28 5.25
CA LEU A 266 -5.78 19.04 4.92
C LEU A 266 -5.66 20.54 5.23
N ASP A 267 -4.90 20.90 6.26
CA ASP A 267 -4.68 22.27 6.74
C ASP A 267 -3.17 22.57 6.84
N PRO A 268 -2.46 22.67 5.69
CA PRO A 268 -1.02 22.96 5.67
C PRO A 268 -0.67 24.32 6.29
N ASP A 269 -1.60 25.28 6.28
CA ASP A 269 -1.40 26.59 6.91
C ASP A 269 -1.24 26.47 8.43
N GLY A 270 -1.87 25.47 9.05
CA GLY A 270 -1.76 25.15 10.47
C GLY A 270 -0.52 24.33 10.84
N LEU A 271 0.41 24.10 9.91
CA LEU A 271 1.68 23.42 10.20
C LEU A 271 2.52 24.22 11.20
N ALA A 272 3.00 23.54 12.24
CA ALA A 272 3.96 24.10 13.18
C ALA A 272 5.24 24.58 12.46
N PRO A 273 5.86 25.70 12.86
CA PRO A 273 7.01 26.28 12.16
C PRO A 273 8.17 25.29 11.97
N GLU A 274 8.47 24.49 12.99
CA GLU A 274 9.53 23.48 12.98
C GLU A 274 9.28 22.36 11.97
N ARG A 275 8.05 22.18 11.49
CA ARG A 275 7.70 21.20 10.46
C ARG A 275 7.77 21.75 9.04
N ARG A 276 7.81 23.07 8.86
CA ARG A 276 7.93 23.69 7.55
C ARG A 276 9.33 23.49 6.96
N HIS A 277 9.40 23.20 5.67
CA HIS A 277 10.66 23.11 4.95
C HIS A 277 11.16 24.52 4.60
N ALA A 278 12.47 24.74 4.62
CA ALA A 278 13.06 26.07 4.36
C ALA A 278 12.70 26.63 2.96
N SER A 279 12.48 25.73 2.00
CA SER A 279 12.03 26.04 0.63
C SER A 279 10.51 26.15 0.45
N ALA A 280 9.68 26.09 1.50
CA ALA A 280 8.22 26.02 1.37
C ALA A 280 7.63 27.17 0.53
N ASP A 281 8.21 28.37 0.65
CA ASP A 281 7.74 29.57 -0.03
C ASP A 281 8.45 29.83 -1.39
N GLN A 282 9.35 28.94 -1.81
CA GLN A 282 10.08 29.10 -3.08
C GLN A 282 9.18 28.82 -4.29
N PRO A 283 9.37 29.50 -5.45
CA PRO A 283 8.51 29.37 -6.63
C PRO A 283 8.32 27.94 -7.15
N GLU A 284 9.35 27.11 -7.05
CA GLU A 284 9.34 25.70 -7.44
C GLU A 284 8.42 24.83 -6.58
N VAL A 285 8.17 25.23 -5.34
CA VAL A 285 7.21 24.60 -4.43
C VAL A 285 5.83 25.20 -4.67
N THR A 286 5.70 26.54 -4.59
CA THR A 286 4.40 27.23 -4.63
C THR A 286 3.66 27.06 -5.96
N ARG A 287 4.36 26.79 -7.08
CA ARG A 287 3.71 26.39 -8.35
C ARG A 287 2.81 25.14 -8.23
N HIS A 288 2.99 24.32 -7.19
CA HIS A 288 2.18 23.14 -6.93
C HIS A 288 0.94 23.42 -6.04
N ALA A 289 0.78 24.64 -5.51
CA ALA A 289 -0.26 24.96 -4.53
C ALA A 289 -1.68 24.71 -5.05
N ALA A 290 -1.99 25.05 -6.31
CA ALA A 290 -3.30 24.79 -6.89
C ALA A 290 -3.60 23.28 -7.00
N LYS A 291 -2.60 22.48 -7.37
CA LYS A 291 -2.74 21.01 -7.42
C LYS A 291 -2.96 20.43 -6.02
N ASP A 292 -2.23 20.93 -5.03
CA ASP A 292 -2.41 20.53 -3.63
C ASP A 292 -3.82 20.87 -3.13
N GLN A 293 -4.27 22.11 -3.33
CA GLN A 293 -5.61 22.54 -2.94
C GLN A 293 -6.69 21.64 -3.53
N ASN A 294 -6.65 21.38 -4.84
CA ASN A 294 -7.60 20.48 -5.50
C ASN A 294 -7.57 19.08 -4.89
N ALA A 295 -6.38 18.55 -4.59
CA ALA A 295 -6.23 17.24 -3.96
C ALA A 295 -6.82 17.19 -2.54
N ARG A 296 -6.67 18.28 -1.76
CA ARG A 296 -7.28 18.43 -0.43
C ARG A 296 -8.80 18.49 -0.52
N GLU A 297 -9.36 19.22 -1.48
CA GLU A 297 -10.81 19.28 -1.70
C GLU A 297 -11.42 17.92 -2.03
N VAL A 298 -10.75 17.12 -2.88
CA VAL A 298 -11.16 15.73 -3.16
C VAL A 298 -11.11 14.88 -1.90
N LEU A 299 -10.02 14.96 -1.12
CA LEU A 299 -9.88 14.18 0.13
C LEU A 299 -10.94 14.58 1.16
N THR A 300 -11.22 15.87 1.31
CA THR A 300 -12.28 16.39 2.17
C THR A 300 -13.64 15.84 1.77
N ALA A 301 -13.97 15.86 0.47
CA ALA A 301 -15.23 15.32 -0.03
C ALA A 301 -15.36 13.81 0.23
N VAL A 302 -14.28 13.04 0.08
CA VAL A 302 -14.25 11.62 0.45
C VAL A 302 -14.49 11.45 1.95
N LEU A 303 -13.80 12.21 2.81
CA LEU A 303 -13.94 12.10 4.26
C LEU A 303 -15.33 12.47 4.75
N LEU A 304 -16.00 13.44 4.11
CA LEU A 304 -17.41 13.75 4.38
C LEU A 304 -18.29 12.51 4.15
N VAL A 305 -18.14 11.82 3.01
CA VAL A 305 -18.88 10.59 2.73
C VAL A 305 -18.59 9.51 3.79
N LEU A 306 -17.32 9.38 4.21
CA LEU A 306 -16.94 8.38 5.22
C LEU A 306 -17.47 8.72 6.62
N GLN A 307 -17.44 9.99 7.03
CA GLN A 307 -18.00 10.44 8.32
C GLN A 307 -19.46 10.04 8.47
N HIS A 308 -20.24 10.19 7.39
CA HIS A 308 -21.66 9.91 7.41
C HIS A 308 -22.04 8.45 7.11
N GLY A 309 -21.16 7.64 6.51
CA GLY A 309 -21.57 6.32 6.00
C GLY A 309 -20.59 5.16 6.15
N LEU A 310 -19.42 5.35 6.76
CA LEU A 310 -18.41 4.30 6.83
C LEU A 310 -18.85 3.13 7.74
N LYS A 311 -18.98 1.96 7.12
CA LYS A 311 -19.24 0.68 7.77
C LYS A 311 -18.08 -0.29 7.58
N THR A 312 -17.88 -1.19 8.54
CA THR A 312 -16.94 -2.30 8.47
C THR A 312 -17.68 -3.64 8.53
N TYR A 313 -17.17 -4.64 7.82
CA TYR A 313 -17.76 -5.98 7.90
C TYR A 313 -17.44 -6.65 9.24
N ASP A 314 -18.48 -7.01 9.98
CA ASP A 314 -18.41 -7.83 11.19
C ASP A 314 -18.68 -9.30 10.83
N PRO A 315 -17.72 -10.23 11.02
CA PRO A 315 -17.91 -11.64 10.73
C PRO A 315 -18.86 -12.35 11.69
N GLN A 316 -19.04 -11.85 12.92
CA GLN A 316 -19.96 -12.42 13.90
C GLN A 316 -21.41 -12.14 13.47
N GLN A 317 -21.71 -10.88 13.12
CA GLN A 317 -23.02 -10.46 12.62
C GLN A 317 -23.23 -10.79 11.14
N ARG A 318 -22.14 -11.14 10.43
CA ARG A 318 -22.09 -11.39 8.97
C ARG A 318 -22.62 -10.21 8.15
N ALA A 319 -22.52 -9.00 8.69
CA ALA A 319 -23.10 -7.77 8.15
C ALA A 319 -22.11 -6.61 8.21
N HIS A 320 -22.40 -5.55 7.46
CA HIS A 320 -21.69 -4.28 7.58
C HIS A 320 -22.30 -3.46 8.72
N VAL A 321 -21.51 -3.17 9.74
CA VAL A 321 -21.90 -2.38 10.91
C VAL A 321 -21.20 -1.03 10.90
N ASP A 322 -21.81 -0.03 11.51
CA ASP A 322 -21.20 1.29 11.62
C ASP A 322 -19.84 1.24 12.30
N TYR A 323 -18.86 1.89 11.68
CA TYR A 323 -17.52 1.96 12.24
C TYR A 323 -17.48 2.90 13.45
N ARG A 324 -17.32 2.34 14.65
CA ARG A 324 -17.31 3.08 15.94
C ARG A 324 -15.98 3.03 16.69
N GLU A 325 -15.04 2.21 16.23
CA GLU A 325 -13.84 1.84 16.99
C GLU A 325 -12.68 2.83 16.90
N GLY A 326 -12.80 3.90 16.10
CA GLY A 326 -11.73 4.88 15.95
C GLY A 326 -11.98 5.89 14.84
N ASP A 327 -10.89 6.50 14.39
CA ASP A 327 -10.91 7.59 13.43
C ASP A 327 -11.26 7.15 12.02
N VAL A 328 -12.09 7.94 11.34
CA VAL A 328 -12.52 7.70 9.97
C VAL A 328 -11.34 7.59 9.01
N ILE A 329 -10.31 8.42 9.19
CA ILE A 329 -9.11 8.40 8.32
C ILE A 329 -8.38 7.05 8.32
N ARG A 330 -8.51 6.24 9.38
CA ARG A 330 -7.92 4.89 9.43
C ARG A 330 -8.43 3.97 8.31
N ALA A 331 -9.63 4.23 7.79
CA ALA A 331 -10.17 3.51 6.65
C ALA A 331 -9.29 3.63 5.39
N LEU A 332 -8.55 4.74 5.26
CA LEU A 332 -7.66 5.04 4.13
C LEU A 332 -6.17 4.91 4.50
N ALA A 333 -5.80 5.14 5.75
CA ALA A 333 -4.41 5.21 6.19
C ALA A 333 -3.67 3.85 6.15
N HIS A 334 -4.33 2.71 6.26
CA HIS A 334 -3.65 1.40 6.30
C HIS A 334 -3.43 0.75 4.92
N GLY A 335 -3.34 1.53 3.84
CA GLY A 335 -3.14 1.00 2.47
C GLY A 335 -4.24 0.04 2.01
N GLY A 336 -5.45 0.20 2.55
CA GLY A 336 -6.64 -0.48 2.07
C GLY A 336 -7.59 0.48 1.37
N ARG A 337 -8.77 -0.02 1.01
CA ARG A 337 -9.71 0.69 0.16
C ARG A 337 -11.10 0.66 0.78
N VAL A 338 -11.87 1.71 0.57
CA VAL A 338 -13.30 1.77 0.88
C VAL A 338 -14.06 1.63 -0.42
N ASN A 339 -15.04 0.73 -0.44
CA ASN A 339 -15.99 0.67 -1.55
C ASN A 339 -17.20 1.56 -1.22
N ILE A 340 -17.56 2.45 -2.11
CA ILE A 340 -18.76 3.27 -2.04
C ILE A 340 -19.73 2.72 -3.09
N ARG A 341 -20.85 2.19 -2.63
CA ARG A 341 -21.89 1.62 -3.49
C ARG A 341 -22.87 2.73 -3.89
N ILE A 342 -23.06 2.88 -5.20
CA ILE A 342 -23.90 3.92 -5.80
C ILE A 342 -25.19 3.24 -6.26
N PRO A 343 -26.39 3.66 -5.84
CA PRO A 343 -27.62 3.03 -6.31
C PRO A 343 -27.80 3.21 -7.83
N ALA A 344 -28.51 2.27 -8.46
CA ALA A 344 -28.94 2.38 -9.84
C ALA A 344 -29.70 3.69 -10.11
N LEU A 345 -29.58 4.19 -11.34
CA LEU A 345 -30.11 5.48 -11.75
C LEU A 345 -31.63 5.45 -11.86
N ARG A 346 -32.28 6.48 -11.32
CA ARG A 346 -33.65 6.86 -11.70
C ARG A 346 -33.62 7.72 -12.98
N GLN A 347 -34.79 7.97 -13.56
CA GLN A 347 -34.90 8.79 -14.78
C GLN A 347 -34.38 10.22 -14.53
N GLY A 348 -33.53 10.72 -15.45
CA GLY A 348 -32.97 12.07 -15.38
C GLY A 348 -31.78 12.23 -14.44
N GLU A 349 -31.34 11.16 -13.76
CA GLU A 349 -30.20 11.23 -12.83
C GLU A 349 -28.85 11.22 -13.57
N SER A 350 -27.91 12.05 -13.12
CA SER A 350 -26.54 12.05 -13.65
C SER A 350 -25.78 10.80 -13.21
N ARG A 351 -25.11 10.17 -14.18
CA ARG A 351 -24.25 9.00 -13.98
C ARG A 351 -22.96 9.34 -13.25
N THR A 352 -22.54 10.60 -13.28
CA THR A 352 -21.28 11.11 -12.74
C THR A 352 -21.47 11.94 -11.48
N ALA A 353 -22.69 12.00 -10.93
CA ALA A 353 -23.01 12.85 -9.78
C ALA A 353 -22.03 12.68 -8.60
N LEU A 354 -21.55 11.46 -8.33
CA LEU A 354 -20.55 11.24 -7.28
C LEU A 354 -19.16 11.78 -7.65
N THR A 355 -18.71 11.61 -8.90
CA THR A 355 -17.41 12.13 -9.34
C THR A 355 -17.43 13.65 -9.46
N ASP A 356 -18.58 14.22 -9.84
CA ASP A 356 -18.82 15.67 -9.86
C ASP A 356 -18.83 16.23 -8.42
N PHE A 357 -19.49 15.55 -7.48
CA PHE A 357 -19.46 15.89 -6.05
C PHE A 357 -18.03 15.95 -5.49
N LEU A 358 -17.18 14.98 -5.87
CA LEU A 358 -15.78 14.93 -5.45
C LEU A 358 -14.91 16.00 -6.11
N GLY A 359 -15.36 16.66 -7.18
CA GLY A 359 -14.58 17.63 -7.95
C GLY A 359 -13.52 16.98 -8.85
N VAL A 360 -13.62 15.68 -9.14
CA VAL A 360 -12.70 15.00 -10.07
C VAL A 360 -13.22 14.99 -11.50
N THR A 361 -14.50 15.32 -11.66
CA THR A 361 -15.13 15.62 -12.93
C THR A 361 -15.94 16.91 -12.82
N ASP A 362 -16.08 17.64 -13.91
CA ASP A 362 -17.08 18.70 -14.10
C ASP A 362 -18.04 18.25 -15.19
N GLN A 363 -19.31 18.07 -14.82
CA GLN A 363 -20.36 17.53 -15.70
C GLN A 363 -19.92 16.23 -16.41
N GLY A 364 -19.21 15.37 -15.68
CA GLY A 364 -18.68 14.11 -16.19
C GLY A 364 -17.42 14.20 -17.05
N LYS A 365 -16.90 15.41 -17.34
CA LYS A 365 -15.59 15.59 -17.95
C LYS A 365 -14.52 15.58 -16.86
N ARG A 366 -13.49 14.74 -16.99
CA ARG A 366 -12.40 14.67 -16.01
C ARG A 366 -11.61 15.99 -15.98
N GLU A 367 -11.30 16.43 -14.77
CA GLU A 367 -10.46 17.59 -14.48
C GLU A 367 -8.98 17.36 -14.83
N ASP A 368 -8.26 18.44 -15.16
CA ASP A 368 -6.88 18.36 -15.66
C ASP A 368 -5.88 17.89 -14.60
N PHE A 369 -6.15 18.15 -13.31
CA PHE A 369 -5.30 17.70 -12.20
C PHE A 369 -5.48 16.20 -11.88
N VAL A 370 -6.47 15.54 -12.47
CA VAL A 370 -6.81 14.14 -12.23
C VAL A 370 -6.16 13.26 -13.29
N ASP A 371 -5.24 12.42 -12.85
CA ASP A 371 -4.52 11.49 -13.71
C ASP A 371 -5.43 10.39 -14.25
N LYS A 372 -5.23 10.02 -15.51
CA LYS A 372 -5.72 8.73 -16.04
C LYS A 372 -4.74 7.63 -15.67
N ARG A 373 -5.22 6.53 -15.09
CA ARG A 373 -4.37 5.36 -14.82
C ARG A 373 -4.52 4.28 -15.88
N GLY A 374 -3.40 3.66 -16.22
CA GLY A 374 -3.35 2.52 -17.15
C GLY A 374 -3.76 1.19 -16.53
N PHE A 375 -3.69 1.05 -15.20
CA PHE A 375 -4.01 -0.18 -14.49
C PHE A 375 -4.46 0.05 -13.05
N ALA A 376 -5.26 -0.87 -12.53
CA ALA A 376 -5.63 -1.01 -11.13
C ALA A 376 -5.62 -2.50 -10.76
N THR A 377 -5.16 -2.81 -9.55
CA THR A 377 -5.07 -4.19 -9.02
C THR A 377 -6.39 -4.70 -8.46
N HIS A 378 -7.40 -3.83 -8.35
CA HIS A 378 -8.72 -4.11 -7.80
C HIS A 378 -9.83 -3.52 -8.68
N ARG A 379 -11.00 -4.16 -8.65
CA ARG A 379 -12.24 -3.67 -9.26
C ARG A 379 -13.45 -4.16 -8.45
N THR A 380 -14.62 -3.59 -8.68
CA THR A 380 -15.87 -4.10 -8.08
C THR A 380 -16.67 -4.87 -9.14
N ALA A 381 -17.01 -6.13 -8.85
CA ALA A 381 -17.98 -6.90 -9.62
C ALA A 381 -19.40 -6.58 -9.13
N ILE A 382 -20.25 -6.10 -10.04
CA ILE A 382 -21.61 -5.65 -9.74
C ILE A 382 -22.62 -6.47 -10.57
N GLY A 383 -23.56 -7.11 -9.89
CA GLY A 383 -24.66 -7.87 -10.51
C GLY A 383 -25.83 -6.96 -10.93
N LYS A 384 -26.68 -7.45 -11.84
CA LYS A 384 -27.94 -6.76 -12.18
C LYS A 384 -28.90 -6.74 -10.99
N ASN A 385 -29.62 -5.65 -10.85
CA ASN A 385 -30.74 -5.52 -9.94
C ASN A 385 -31.94 -6.32 -10.50
N LYS A 386 -32.75 -6.90 -9.62
CA LYS A 386 -33.95 -7.69 -9.97
C LYS A 386 -35.14 -7.17 -9.16
N GLY A 387 -35.93 -6.29 -9.76
CA GLY A 387 -36.96 -5.54 -9.02
C GLY A 387 -36.31 -4.76 -7.88
N ASP A 388 -36.87 -4.89 -6.68
CA ASP A 388 -36.35 -4.23 -5.47
C ASP A 388 -35.10 -4.90 -4.88
N GLN A 389 -34.69 -6.06 -5.42
CA GLN A 389 -33.48 -6.75 -4.96
C GLN A 389 -32.25 -6.23 -5.70
N ARG A 390 -31.34 -5.62 -4.95
CA ARG A 390 -30.08 -5.14 -5.49
C ARG A 390 -29.13 -6.30 -5.82
N GLY A 391 -28.35 -6.12 -6.88
CA GLY A 391 -27.39 -7.12 -7.35
C GLY A 391 -26.26 -7.40 -6.36
N THR A 392 -25.49 -8.45 -6.64
CA THR A 392 -24.25 -8.75 -5.89
C THR A 392 -23.24 -7.61 -6.02
N PHE A 393 -22.51 -7.31 -4.95
CA PHE A 393 -21.48 -6.26 -4.91
C PHE A 393 -20.22 -6.79 -4.23
N LYS A 394 -19.16 -7.08 -5.00
CA LYS A 394 -17.95 -7.76 -4.48
C LYS A 394 -16.68 -7.14 -5.04
N GLU A 395 -15.73 -6.79 -4.18
CA GLU A 395 -14.38 -6.45 -4.61
C GLU A 395 -13.65 -7.70 -5.13
N GLU A 396 -13.06 -7.57 -6.32
CA GLU A 396 -12.15 -8.52 -6.94
C GLU A 396 -10.74 -7.91 -6.97
N GLY A 397 -9.72 -8.71 -6.63
CA GLY A 397 -8.34 -8.24 -6.57
C GLY A 397 -7.35 -9.23 -7.17
N GLY A 398 -6.14 -8.74 -7.43
CA GLY A 398 -4.98 -9.54 -7.86
C GLY A 398 -4.55 -9.31 -9.31
N ALA A 399 -3.44 -9.95 -9.71
CA ALA A 399 -2.84 -9.78 -11.04
C ALA A 399 -3.81 -10.12 -12.19
N LEU A 400 -4.70 -11.10 -12.01
CA LEU A 400 -5.76 -11.41 -12.98
C LEU A 400 -6.74 -10.24 -13.15
N ALA A 401 -7.14 -9.56 -12.07
CA ALA A 401 -8.02 -8.40 -12.16
C ALA A 401 -7.37 -7.23 -12.91
N SER A 402 -6.06 -7.01 -12.70
CA SER A 402 -5.26 -6.03 -13.44
C SER A 402 -5.25 -6.32 -14.95
N LEU A 403 -5.07 -7.58 -15.36
CA LEU A 403 -5.11 -7.99 -16.76
C LEU A 403 -6.52 -7.83 -17.37
N THR A 404 -7.56 -8.16 -16.59
CA THR A 404 -8.96 -8.06 -17.03
C THR A 404 -9.38 -6.60 -17.24
N ASN A 405 -8.89 -5.67 -16.41
CA ASN A 405 -9.13 -4.23 -16.54
C ASN A 405 -8.56 -3.67 -17.87
N VAL A 406 -7.45 -4.21 -18.34
CA VAL A 406 -6.82 -3.82 -19.62
C VAL A 406 -7.52 -4.46 -20.83
N LEU A 407 -7.95 -5.71 -20.70
CA LEU A 407 -8.41 -6.54 -21.83
C LEU A 407 -9.92 -6.54 -22.06
N THR A 408 -10.76 -6.08 -21.13
CA THR A 408 -12.23 -6.11 -21.32
C THR A 408 -12.63 -5.12 -22.42
N PRO A 409 -13.23 -5.51 -23.57
CA PRO A 409 -13.59 -4.57 -24.65
C PRO A 409 -14.65 -3.54 -24.21
N SER A 410 -14.51 -2.28 -24.64
CA SER A 410 -15.56 -1.27 -24.51
C SER A 410 -16.62 -1.51 -25.57
N ALA A 411 -17.68 -2.23 -25.23
CA ALA A 411 -18.85 -2.39 -26.10
C ALA A 411 -20.08 -1.87 -25.36
N SER A 412 -20.56 -0.69 -25.78
CA SER A 412 -21.76 -0.01 -25.28
C SER A 412 -23.06 -0.80 -25.39
N ALA A 413 -23.05 -1.95 -26.09
CA ALA A 413 -24.22 -2.80 -26.28
C ALA A 413 -24.15 -4.19 -25.59
N ILE A 414 -22.99 -4.66 -25.10
CA ILE A 414 -22.83 -6.07 -24.63
C ILE A 414 -21.97 -6.22 -23.35
N GLY A 415 -21.25 -5.20 -22.87
CA GLY A 415 -20.35 -5.34 -21.71
C GLY A 415 -20.58 -4.31 -20.60
N PRO A 416 -20.14 -4.57 -19.35
CA PRO A 416 -20.06 -3.53 -18.33
C PRO A 416 -19.11 -2.42 -18.82
N GLU A 417 -19.47 -1.16 -18.57
CA GLU A 417 -18.59 -0.03 -18.85
C GLU A 417 -17.25 -0.24 -18.14
N ARG A 418 -16.15 0.00 -18.87
CA ARG A 418 -14.81 -0.10 -18.28
C ARG A 418 -14.74 0.82 -17.05
N PRO A 419 -14.25 0.33 -15.90
CA PRO A 419 -13.99 1.20 -14.77
C PRO A 419 -13.07 2.35 -15.18
N GLN A 420 -13.45 3.57 -14.81
CA GLN A 420 -12.61 4.74 -14.96
C GLN A 420 -11.57 4.73 -13.84
N LEU A 421 -10.30 4.61 -14.21
CA LEU A 421 -9.19 4.60 -13.27
C LEU A 421 -8.61 6.01 -13.20
N MET A 422 -8.83 6.66 -12.07
CA MET A 422 -8.44 8.03 -11.78
C MET A 422 -7.43 8.05 -10.63
N GLY A 423 -6.60 9.09 -10.61
CA GLY A 423 -5.59 9.28 -9.58
C GLY A 423 -5.43 10.75 -9.22
N VAL A 424 -5.25 11.03 -7.94
CA VAL A 424 -5.01 12.38 -7.42
C VAL A 424 -3.83 12.33 -6.47
N ASP A 425 -2.75 13.05 -6.79
CA ASP A 425 -1.56 13.10 -5.92
C ASP A 425 -1.85 14.01 -4.72
N ILE A 426 -1.56 13.52 -3.52
CA ILE A 426 -1.74 14.27 -2.26
C ILE A 426 -0.39 14.62 -1.66
N SER A 427 -0.34 15.69 -0.86
CA SER A 427 0.83 16.08 -0.05
C SER A 427 0.72 15.45 1.34
N GLY A 428 0.82 14.12 1.45
CA GLY A 428 0.68 13.42 2.72
C GLY A 428 1.72 13.88 3.74
N GLY A 429 1.26 14.43 4.86
CA GLY A 429 2.10 15.08 5.87
C GLY A 429 2.10 16.61 5.82
N GLY A 430 1.48 17.21 4.79
CA GLY A 430 1.27 18.64 4.63
C GLY A 430 2.15 19.26 3.55
N PHE A 431 1.54 20.04 2.66
CA PHE A 431 2.23 20.76 1.59
C PHE A 431 3.31 21.70 2.14
N GLY A 432 4.52 21.63 1.57
CA GLY A 432 5.65 22.46 1.99
C GLY A 432 6.26 22.06 3.34
N SER A 433 5.79 20.98 3.97
CA SER A 433 6.42 20.42 5.17
C SER A 433 7.69 19.63 4.84
N LYS A 434 8.49 19.33 5.87
CA LYS A 434 9.60 18.36 5.80
C LYS A 434 9.07 16.95 5.98
N ASP A 435 9.49 16.03 5.12
CA ASP A 435 9.36 14.60 5.36
C ASP A 435 10.40 14.10 6.37
N TRP A 436 10.39 12.80 6.67
CA TRP A 436 11.35 12.18 7.61
C TRP A 436 12.80 12.18 7.12
N ASN A 437 13.06 12.39 5.83
CA ASN A 437 14.40 12.60 5.26
C ASN A 437 14.80 14.08 5.22
N GLY A 438 13.91 14.99 5.64
CA GLY A 438 14.08 16.43 5.53
C GLY A 438 13.78 17.00 4.15
N ASP A 439 13.27 16.21 3.20
CA ASP A 439 12.89 16.67 1.86
C ASP A 439 11.51 17.36 1.89
N VAL A 440 11.22 18.22 0.91
CA VAL A 440 9.94 18.94 0.83
C VAL A 440 8.79 18.06 0.33
N VAL A 441 7.67 18.06 1.07
CA VAL A 441 6.44 17.33 0.71
C VAL A 441 5.64 18.09 -0.36
N LEU A 442 5.32 17.40 -1.46
CA LEU A 442 4.65 17.94 -2.65
C LEU A 442 3.57 16.99 -3.21
N PRO A 443 2.55 17.50 -3.94
CA PRO A 443 1.54 16.68 -4.61
C PRO A 443 2.07 16.16 -5.96
N ASN A 444 3.20 15.43 -5.95
CA ASN A 444 3.88 14.90 -7.13
C ASN A 444 3.79 13.37 -7.25
N GLY A 445 3.05 12.73 -6.34
CA GLY A 445 2.88 11.29 -6.27
C GLY A 445 3.93 10.55 -5.43
N SER A 446 4.98 11.24 -4.93
CA SER A 446 5.97 10.68 -4.00
C SER A 446 5.48 10.62 -2.55
N TYR A 447 4.53 11.51 -2.21
CA TYR A 447 4.02 11.71 -0.86
C TYR A 447 2.55 11.30 -0.71
N GLY A 448 2.13 10.32 -1.51
CA GLY A 448 0.78 9.80 -1.51
C GLY A 448 0.07 9.99 -2.84
N HIS A 449 -0.79 9.01 -3.13
CA HIS A 449 -1.61 9.00 -4.33
C HIS A 449 -2.97 8.39 -4.01
N MET A 450 -4.03 9.19 -4.15
CA MET A 450 -5.39 8.73 -3.99
C MET A 450 -5.84 8.00 -5.25
N LEU A 451 -6.07 6.68 -5.14
CA LEU A 451 -6.63 5.85 -6.19
C LEU A 451 -8.15 5.94 -6.15
N LEU A 452 -8.75 6.23 -7.31
CA LEU A 452 -10.19 6.27 -7.52
C LEU A 452 -10.55 5.31 -8.67
N VAL A 453 -11.28 4.24 -8.36
CA VAL A 453 -11.77 3.28 -9.37
C VAL A 453 -13.28 3.40 -9.45
N PHE A 454 -13.75 4.07 -10.51
CA PHE A 454 -15.16 4.42 -10.67
C PHE A 454 -15.84 3.53 -11.72
N THR A 455 -16.97 2.95 -11.36
CA THR A 455 -17.88 2.27 -12.28
C THR A 455 -19.23 2.99 -12.21
N ALA A 456 -19.64 3.63 -13.30
CA ALA A 456 -20.88 4.39 -13.32
C ALA A 456 -22.10 3.49 -13.12
N PRO A 457 -23.11 3.91 -12.33
CA PRO A 457 -24.39 3.22 -12.27
C PRO A 457 -25.12 3.25 -13.63
N THR A 458 -26.04 2.32 -13.81
CA THR A 458 -27.02 2.27 -14.93
C THR A 458 -28.43 2.21 -14.36
N ALA A 459 -29.45 2.19 -15.22
CA ALA A 459 -30.84 2.00 -14.77
C ALA A 459 -31.09 0.60 -14.15
N ASP A 460 -30.32 -0.41 -14.55
CA ASP A 460 -30.48 -1.82 -14.13
C ASP A 460 -29.36 -2.34 -13.21
N LYS A 461 -28.34 -1.51 -12.92
CA LYS A 461 -27.19 -1.87 -12.09
C LYS A 461 -26.73 -0.71 -11.24
N ASP A 462 -26.39 -1.04 -10.00
CA ASP A 462 -25.65 -0.15 -9.12
C ASP A 462 -24.27 0.20 -9.72
N GLY A 463 -23.73 1.34 -9.29
CA GLY A 463 -22.37 1.76 -9.57
C GLY A 463 -21.44 1.52 -8.37
N SER A 464 -20.16 1.80 -8.56
CA SER A 464 -19.19 1.81 -7.47
C SER A 464 -18.17 2.91 -7.61
N LEU A 465 -17.68 3.39 -6.47
CA LEU A 465 -16.40 4.08 -6.38
C LEU A 465 -15.56 3.39 -5.33
N LEU A 466 -14.41 2.87 -5.72
CA LEU A 466 -13.41 2.37 -4.79
C LEU A 466 -12.35 3.45 -4.58
N VAL A 467 -12.14 3.83 -3.32
CA VAL A 467 -11.20 4.88 -2.91
C VAL A 467 -10.13 4.29 -2.00
N GLY A 468 -8.87 4.63 -2.23
CA GLY A 468 -7.77 4.29 -1.31
C GLY A 468 -6.61 5.26 -1.44
N ILE A 469 -5.80 5.38 -0.38
CA ILE A 469 -4.55 6.14 -0.42
C ILE A 469 -3.40 5.14 -0.58
N GLU A 470 -2.73 5.21 -1.73
CA GLU A 470 -1.50 4.48 -2.01
C GLU A 470 -0.31 5.30 -1.50
N THR A 471 0.76 4.61 -1.10
CA THR A 471 1.98 5.28 -0.61
C THR A 471 2.61 6.17 -1.69
N ILE A 472 2.70 5.67 -2.94
CA ILE A 472 3.26 6.42 -4.06
C ILE A 472 2.48 6.14 -5.36
N LYS A 473 2.43 7.11 -6.25
CA LYS A 473 1.95 6.96 -7.63
C LYS A 473 2.85 5.97 -8.38
N PRO A 474 2.31 5.16 -9.31
CA PRO A 474 3.14 4.35 -10.20
C PRO A 474 4.27 5.16 -10.85
N HIS A 475 5.49 4.63 -10.80
CA HIS A 475 6.72 5.25 -11.33
C HIS A 475 7.18 6.56 -10.68
N ALA A 476 6.52 7.06 -9.63
CA ALA A 476 7.01 8.20 -8.88
C ALA A 476 8.28 7.85 -8.08
N ALA A 477 9.11 8.86 -7.80
CA ALA A 477 10.24 8.71 -6.90
C ALA A 477 9.75 8.34 -5.50
N SER A 478 10.37 7.36 -4.85
CA SER A 478 9.98 6.94 -3.50
C SER A 478 10.94 7.52 -2.46
N PRO A 479 10.43 8.15 -1.39
CA PRO A 479 11.25 8.62 -0.27
C PRO A 479 11.85 7.48 0.56
N VAL A 480 11.49 6.23 0.28
CA VAL A 480 11.94 5.02 0.99
C VAL A 480 12.50 3.94 0.06
N GLY A 481 12.80 4.30 -1.19
CA GLY A 481 13.45 3.40 -2.16
C GLY A 481 12.53 2.35 -2.79
N TYR A 482 11.21 2.47 -2.61
CA TYR A 482 10.22 1.59 -3.25
C TYR A 482 10.09 1.87 -4.75
N GLN A 483 9.86 0.83 -5.55
CA GLN A 483 9.50 0.96 -6.96
C GLN A 483 8.07 0.47 -7.15
N HIS A 484 7.17 1.39 -7.50
CA HIS A 484 5.78 1.06 -7.80
C HIS A 484 5.59 0.85 -9.29
N ASP A 485 5.39 -0.41 -9.69
CA ASP A 485 5.17 -0.85 -11.07
C ASP A 485 3.95 -1.78 -11.18
N PHE A 486 3.62 -2.24 -12.39
CA PHE A 486 2.48 -3.15 -12.62
C PHE A 486 2.61 -4.52 -11.94
N ARG A 487 3.82 -4.90 -11.48
CA ARG A 487 4.07 -6.16 -10.76
C ARG A 487 3.82 -6.01 -9.27
N SER A 488 3.68 -4.77 -8.80
CA SER A 488 3.40 -4.47 -7.41
C SER A 488 2.03 -5.00 -7.01
N THR A 489 2.05 -5.90 -6.04
CA THR A 489 0.85 -6.46 -5.40
C THR A 489 0.72 -5.89 -4.00
N GLU A 490 -0.42 -6.06 -3.35
CA GLU A 490 -0.57 -5.73 -1.93
C GLU A 490 0.52 -6.39 -1.05
N ALA A 491 1.01 -7.57 -1.44
CA ALA A 491 2.05 -8.32 -0.74
C ALA A 491 3.49 -7.81 -0.99
N THR A 492 3.72 -7.01 -2.05
CA THR A 492 5.05 -6.49 -2.41
C THR A 492 5.14 -4.96 -2.37
N ALA A 493 4.01 -4.29 -2.13
CA ALA A 493 3.95 -2.85 -1.99
C ALA A 493 4.45 -2.41 -0.60
N ASN A 494 4.81 -1.12 -0.47
CA ASN A 494 5.28 -0.54 0.79
C ASN A 494 4.35 -0.96 1.96
N PRO A 495 4.86 -1.59 3.04
CA PRO A 495 4.06 -2.03 4.17
C PRO A 495 3.37 -0.88 4.90
N GLU A 496 3.91 0.33 4.81
CA GLU A 496 3.39 1.55 5.43
C GLU A 496 2.85 2.51 4.36
N SER A 497 1.75 3.21 4.68
CA SER A 497 1.25 4.30 3.83
C SER A 497 1.95 5.63 4.15
N VAL A 498 1.71 6.64 3.32
CA VAL A 498 2.19 8.00 3.60
C VAL A 498 1.55 8.63 4.85
N LEU A 499 0.45 8.04 5.36
CA LEU A 499 -0.22 8.49 6.58
C LEU A 499 0.23 7.69 7.81
N HIS A 500 1.38 6.98 7.75
CA HIS A 500 1.94 6.13 8.81
C HIS A 500 1.11 4.89 9.20
N GLY A 501 0.06 4.59 8.44
CA GLY A 501 -0.74 3.39 8.66
C GLY A 501 -0.10 2.16 8.02
N HIS A 502 0.19 1.16 8.85
CA HIS A 502 0.69 -0.14 8.37
C HIS A 502 -0.44 -1.00 7.80
N LYS A 503 -0.20 -1.69 6.67
CA LYS A 503 -1.17 -2.59 6.01
C LYS A 503 -1.59 -3.78 6.85
N GLY A 504 -0.79 -4.17 7.83
CA GLY A 504 -1.15 -5.18 8.82
C GLY A 504 -2.30 -4.78 9.75
N ASP A 505 -2.56 -3.47 9.87
CA ASP A 505 -3.49 -2.87 10.83
C ASP A 505 -4.80 -2.35 10.18
N LYS A 506 -5.13 -2.85 8.99
CA LYS A 506 -6.38 -2.49 8.30
C LYS A 506 -7.59 -2.72 9.20
N ILE A 507 -8.53 -1.77 9.16
CA ILE A 507 -9.82 -1.90 9.83
C ILE A 507 -10.77 -2.81 9.02
N GLY A 508 -11.62 -3.57 9.73
CA GLY A 508 -12.53 -4.56 9.16
C GLY A 508 -11.85 -5.92 8.88
N THR A 509 -12.63 -7.00 8.94
CA THR A 509 -12.08 -8.39 8.85
C THR A 509 -12.78 -9.28 7.81
N GLY A 510 -13.57 -8.69 6.89
CA GLY A 510 -14.35 -9.43 5.90
C GLY A 510 -13.60 -9.97 4.67
N GLY A 511 -12.38 -9.49 4.41
CA GLY A 511 -11.68 -9.74 3.15
C GLY A 511 -12.34 -9.10 1.92
N LEU A 512 -11.66 -9.18 0.78
CA LEU A 512 -12.11 -8.54 -0.49
C LEU A 512 -13.55 -8.91 -0.88
N LYS A 513 -13.90 -10.20 -0.84
CA LYS A 513 -15.23 -10.68 -1.29
C LYS A 513 -16.41 -10.15 -0.47
N ARG A 514 -16.16 -9.62 0.73
CA ARG A 514 -17.18 -9.03 1.61
C ARG A 514 -17.12 -7.51 1.66
N ASN A 515 -16.18 -6.88 0.97
CA ASN A 515 -15.88 -5.44 1.08
C ASN A 515 -15.61 -5.08 2.55
N GLU A 516 -14.36 -5.18 3.01
CA GLU A 516 -14.01 -4.93 4.42
C GLU A 516 -14.53 -3.60 4.96
N ARG A 517 -14.54 -2.58 4.10
CA ARG A 517 -15.07 -1.24 4.34
C ARG A 517 -16.05 -0.88 3.24
N LEU A 518 -17.21 -0.40 3.62
CA LEU A 518 -18.32 -0.07 2.72
C LEU A 518 -18.96 1.25 3.14
N VAL A 519 -19.36 2.04 2.15
CA VAL A 519 -20.40 3.07 2.28
C VAL A 519 -21.51 2.73 1.29
N ASP A 520 -22.76 2.87 1.70
CA ASP A 520 -23.91 2.66 0.82
C ASP A 520 -24.72 3.96 0.66
N LEU A 521 -24.63 4.58 -0.51
CA LEU A 521 -25.25 5.89 -0.72
C LEU A 521 -26.78 5.83 -0.65
N SER A 522 -27.41 4.68 -0.95
CA SER A 522 -28.87 4.56 -0.80
C SER A 522 -29.31 4.71 0.66
N GLU A 523 -28.51 4.24 1.62
CA GLU A 523 -28.82 4.37 3.04
C GLU A 523 -28.71 5.83 3.50
N LEU A 524 -27.71 6.56 2.99
CA LEU A 524 -27.55 7.99 3.28
C LEU A 524 -28.69 8.83 2.73
N GLY A 525 -29.15 8.54 1.50
CA GLY A 525 -30.33 9.19 0.93
C GLY A 525 -31.60 8.89 1.73
N ALA A 526 -31.79 7.65 2.17
CA ALA A 526 -32.94 7.26 2.98
C ALA A 526 -32.95 7.96 4.36
N ALA A 527 -31.79 8.10 5.00
CA ALA A 527 -31.66 8.77 6.29
C ALA A 527 -32.10 10.25 6.28
N GLN A 528 -31.95 10.93 5.14
CA GLN A 528 -32.35 12.33 4.96
C GLN A 528 -33.85 12.50 4.65
N GLY A 529 -34.61 11.40 4.60
CA GLY A 529 -36.05 11.38 4.34
C GLY A 529 -36.44 11.55 2.87
N SER A 530 -35.59 12.16 2.03
CA SER A 530 -35.87 12.33 0.59
C SER A 530 -35.64 11.07 -0.24
N GLY A 531 -34.83 10.13 0.25
CA GLY A 531 -34.34 8.99 -0.52
C GLY A 531 -33.33 9.38 -1.61
N ASP A 532 -32.98 10.65 -1.75
CA ASP A 532 -32.01 11.15 -2.72
C ASP A 532 -30.64 11.38 -2.09
N TRP A 533 -29.74 10.43 -2.34
CA TRP A 533 -28.37 10.49 -1.85
C TRP A 533 -27.59 11.69 -2.37
N ARG A 534 -27.93 12.24 -3.55
CA ARG A 534 -27.22 13.41 -4.10
C ARG A 534 -27.58 14.67 -3.35
N ALA A 535 -28.88 14.85 -3.04
CA ALA A 535 -29.35 15.94 -2.21
C ALA A 535 -28.70 15.90 -0.82
N PHE A 536 -28.54 14.70 -0.25
CA PHE A 536 -27.78 14.49 0.98
C PHE A 536 -26.32 14.93 0.85
N LEU A 537 -25.61 14.47 -0.19
CA LEU A 537 -24.21 14.86 -0.42
C LEU A 537 -24.06 16.38 -0.60
N ASP A 538 -24.92 17.00 -1.40
CA ASP A 538 -24.92 18.45 -1.59
C ASP A 538 -25.16 19.20 -0.28
N GLN A 539 -26.06 18.69 0.57
CA GLN A 539 -26.33 19.27 1.89
C GLN A 539 -25.09 19.21 2.79
N ILE A 540 -24.44 18.05 2.92
CA ILE A 540 -23.26 17.93 3.80
C ILE A 540 -22.08 18.76 3.27
N LYS A 541 -21.90 18.87 1.95
CA LYS A 541 -20.84 19.70 1.36
C LYS A 541 -21.11 21.18 1.56
N ARG A 542 -22.36 21.66 1.37
CA ARG A 542 -22.72 23.05 1.68
C ARG A 542 -22.55 23.37 3.17
N GLY A 543 -22.98 22.47 4.06
CA GLY A 543 -22.79 22.62 5.50
C GLY A 543 -21.31 22.77 5.85
N TRP A 544 -20.49 21.85 5.35
CA TRP A 544 -19.03 21.90 5.52
C TRP A 544 -18.42 23.22 5.01
N LEU A 545 -18.76 23.65 3.80
CA LEU A 545 -18.22 24.89 3.23
C LEU A 545 -18.63 26.11 4.06
N THR A 546 -19.86 26.14 4.58
CA THR A 546 -20.36 27.21 5.46
C THR A 546 -19.57 27.27 6.77
N GLU A 547 -19.34 26.11 7.41
CA GLU A 547 -18.55 26.04 8.64
C GLU A 547 -17.09 26.45 8.40
N LEU A 548 -16.50 26.00 7.27
CA LEU A 548 -15.13 26.31 6.90
C LEU A 548 -14.94 27.80 6.60
N GLU A 549 -15.86 28.43 5.88
CA GLU A 549 -15.88 29.88 5.63
C GLU A 549 -15.96 30.66 6.95
N GLY A 550 -16.86 30.25 7.86
CA GLY A 550 -16.97 30.84 9.20
C GLY A 550 -15.75 30.63 10.11
N ALA A 551 -14.84 29.72 9.74
CA ALA A 551 -13.59 29.45 10.44
C ALA A 551 -12.34 29.96 9.69
N GLN A 552 -12.49 30.58 8.52
CA GLN A 552 -11.34 30.89 7.65
C GLN A 552 -10.31 31.81 8.33
N GLN A 553 -10.78 32.76 9.15
CA GLN A 553 -9.96 33.72 9.89
C GLN A 553 -9.50 33.22 11.27
N ASP A 554 -9.89 32.01 11.66
CA ASP A 554 -9.57 31.40 12.95
C ASP A 554 -8.84 30.06 12.68
N PRO A 555 -7.49 30.06 12.64
CA PRO A 555 -6.72 28.86 12.35
C PRO A 555 -7.01 27.70 13.29
N ASP A 556 -7.24 27.97 14.58
CA ASP A 556 -7.51 26.93 15.57
C ASP A 556 -8.88 26.29 15.33
N ARG A 557 -9.90 27.11 15.05
CA ARG A 557 -11.23 26.61 14.68
C ARG A 557 -11.20 25.84 13.35
N ARG A 558 -10.49 26.35 12.35
CA ARG A 558 -10.34 25.65 11.05
C ARG A 558 -9.68 24.28 11.24
N ARG A 559 -8.59 24.23 12.01
CA ARG A 559 -7.90 22.99 12.33
C ARG A 559 -8.78 22.03 13.12
N ALA A 560 -9.58 22.53 14.06
CA ALA A 560 -10.54 21.73 14.82
C ALA A 560 -11.62 21.13 13.92
N LEU A 561 -12.15 21.86 12.93
CA LEU A 561 -13.11 21.33 11.95
C LEU A 561 -12.51 20.17 11.15
N TYR A 562 -11.30 20.33 10.63
CA TYR A 562 -10.60 19.22 9.97
C TYR A 562 -10.33 18.06 10.94
N GLY A 563 -10.06 18.35 12.22
CA GLY A 563 -9.87 17.36 13.28
C GLY A 563 -11.12 16.50 13.49
N GLN A 564 -12.30 17.11 13.49
CA GLN A 564 -13.57 16.40 13.55
C GLN A 564 -13.78 15.55 12.29
N LEU A 565 -13.45 16.08 11.10
CA LEU A 565 -13.60 15.38 9.83
C LEU A 565 -12.76 14.10 9.75
N VAL A 566 -11.48 14.15 10.15
CA VAL A 566 -10.60 12.96 10.11
C VAL A 566 -10.78 12.02 11.31
N GLY A 567 -11.29 12.54 12.43
CA GLY A 567 -11.42 11.86 13.71
C GLY A 567 -12.52 10.79 13.77
N PRO A 568 -12.98 10.41 14.98
CA PRO A 568 -14.03 9.41 15.13
C PRO A 568 -15.31 9.81 14.39
N ARG A 569 -16.11 8.82 13.97
CA ARG A 569 -17.42 9.11 13.38
C ARG A 569 -18.29 9.84 14.40
N GLN A 570 -18.83 10.98 13.99
CA GLN A 570 -19.79 11.74 14.79
C GLN A 570 -21.23 11.61 14.27
N GLN A 571 -21.38 11.08 13.06
CA GLN A 571 -22.61 11.10 12.30
C GLN A 571 -23.11 9.67 12.09
N PHE A 572 -24.15 9.28 12.83
CA PHE A 572 -24.78 7.97 12.73
C PHE A 572 -26.23 8.14 12.33
N HIS A 573 -26.63 7.44 11.28
CA HIS A 573 -27.95 7.57 10.68
C HIS A 573 -28.75 6.29 10.85
N GLY A 574 -30.01 6.40 11.26
CA GLY A 574 -30.92 5.24 11.38
C GLY A 574 -30.77 4.40 12.64
N GLN A 575 -30.17 4.93 13.71
CA GLN A 575 -30.21 4.34 15.06
C GLN A 575 -30.88 5.32 16.03
N THR A 576 -32.07 4.96 16.51
CA THR A 576 -32.49 5.33 17.87
C THR A 576 -31.66 4.50 18.84
N GLU A 577 -31.18 5.13 19.91
CA GLU A 577 -30.38 4.50 20.98
C GLU A 577 -30.91 3.16 21.48
#